data_AF-A0A8T4SRZ4-F1
#
_entry.id   AF-A0A8T4SRZ4-F1
#
_cell.length_a   1.000
_cell.length_b   1.000
_cell.length_c   1.000
_cell.angle_alpha   90.00
_cell.angle_beta   90.00
_cell.angle_gamma   90.00
#
_symmetry.space_group_name_H-M   'P 1'
#
loop_
_entity.id
_entity.type
_entity.pdbx_description
1 polymer ?
#
loop_
_entity_poly.entity_id
_entity_poly.type
_entity_poly.pdbx_seq_one_letter_code
_entity_poly.pdbx_strand_id
1 'polypeptide(L)'
;MDIFAHALWVYILFNKQKNKLLAILFGVLPDLLSFGPFFLINLFSEETVFNKPHLANIPPYVYASYNITHSLIIAFAVILLVYIITKKLHLFLLAWPLHISIDIFSHSEEFFPTPFLYPISSFHIGLISWGNPIFMLINYVLIFSCLIYIIWKKKHSKS
;
A
#
# COMPACT_ATOMS: atom_id res chain seq x y z
N MET A 1 -9.06 -0.12 -1.86
CA MET A 1 -7.61 -0.24 -1.90
C MET A 1 -7.23 -1.17 -3.04
N ASP A 2 -6.27 -0.80 -3.88
CA ASP A 2 -5.80 -1.63 -4.99
C ASP A 2 -4.35 -2.08 -4.74
N ILE A 3 -4.19 -3.34 -4.31
CA ILE A 3 -2.88 -3.93 -3.97
C ILE A 3 -1.94 -3.98 -5.19
N PHE A 4 -2.48 -4.18 -6.40
CA PHE A 4 -1.69 -4.27 -7.61
C PHE A 4 -1.08 -2.92 -7.99
N ALA A 5 -1.85 -1.84 -7.89
CA ALA A 5 -1.38 -0.49 -8.11
C ALA A 5 -0.20 -0.16 -7.17
N HIS A 6 -0.29 -0.53 -5.89
CA HIS A 6 0.78 -0.36 -4.91
C HIS A 6 2.04 -1.12 -5.30
N ALA A 7 1.91 -2.42 -5.62
CA ALA A 7 3.03 -3.23 -6.09
C ALA A 7 3.71 -2.63 -7.32
N LEU A 8 2.93 -2.12 -8.28
CA LEU A 8 3.43 -1.55 -9.52
C LEU A 8 4.12 -0.20 -9.30
N TRP A 9 3.55 0.71 -8.49
CA TRP A 9 4.19 1.97 -8.13
C TRP A 9 5.51 1.75 -7.40
N VAL A 10 5.54 0.80 -6.47
CA VAL A 10 6.76 0.41 -5.77
C VAL A 10 7.77 -0.19 -6.75
N TYR A 11 7.36 -1.06 -7.66
CA TYR A 11 8.27 -1.56 -8.69
C TYR A 11 8.83 -0.41 -9.54
N ILE A 12 8.00 0.53 -10.00
CA ILE A 12 8.43 1.68 -10.81
C ILE A 12 9.53 2.47 -10.08
N LEU A 13 9.32 2.80 -8.80
CA LEU A 13 10.27 3.61 -8.02
C LEU A 13 11.52 2.84 -7.59
N PHE A 14 11.39 1.55 -7.30
CA PHE A 14 12.48 0.71 -6.82
C PHE A 14 13.10 -0.20 -7.89
N ASN A 15 12.78 -0.02 -9.18
CA ASN A 15 13.18 -0.95 -10.26
C ASN A 15 14.70 -1.17 -10.43
N LYS A 16 15.51 -0.21 -9.95
CA LYS A 16 16.98 -0.25 -9.99
C LYS A 16 17.62 -0.83 -8.71
N GLN A 17 16.83 -1.01 -7.66
CA GLN A 17 17.32 -1.53 -6.39
C GLN A 17 17.57 -3.04 -6.50
N LYS A 18 18.66 -3.53 -5.89
CA LYS A 18 18.99 -4.97 -5.85
C LYS A 18 17.85 -5.80 -5.26
N ASN A 19 17.21 -5.26 -4.22
CA ASN A 19 16.16 -5.93 -3.44
C ASN A 19 14.75 -5.46 -3.82
N LYS A 20 14.49 -5.18 -5.11
CA LYS A 20 13.19 -4.68 -5.58
C LYS A 20 11.99 -5.57 -5.21
N LEU A 21 12.17 -6.89 -5.12
CA LEU A 21 11.10 -7.81 -4.71
C LEU A 21 10.72 -7.62 -3.24
N LEU A 22 11.71 -7.37 -2.37
CA LEU A 22 11.45 -7.00 -0.98
C LEU A 22 10.77 -5.64 -0.91
N ALA A 23 11.16 -4.69 -1.76
CA ALA A 23 10.45 -3.41 -1.81
C ALA A 23 8.97 -3.61 -2.15
N ILE A 24 8.67 -4.37 -3.21
CA ILE A 24 7.28 -4.71 -3.57
C ILE A 24 6.55 -5.35 -2.38
N LEU A 25 7.16 -6.35 -1.73
CA LEU A 25 6.57 -7.00 -0.56
C LEU A 25 6.23 -5.98 0.54
N PHE A 26 7.17 -5.15 0.95
CA PHE A 26 6.95 -4.12 1.98
C PHE A 26 5.96 -3.03 1.56
N GLY A 27 5.82 -2.79 0.26
CA GLY A 27 4.88 -1.85 -0.30
C GLY A 27 3.47 -2.40 -0.52
N VAL A 28 3.22 -3.70 -0.28
CA VAL A 28 1.85 -4.26 -0.21
C VAL A 28 1.53 -4.87 1.15
N LEU A 29 2.55 -5.02 1.99
CA LEU A 29 2.45 -5.61 3.32
C LEU A 29 1.36 -4.95 4.20
N PRO A 30 1.16 -3.61 4.19
CA PRO A 30 0.14 -3.00 5.03
C PRO A 30 -1.27 -3.53 4.73
N ASP A 31 -1.61 -3.67 3.45
CA ASP A 31 -2.89 -4.23 3.02
C ASP A 31 -3.01 -5.71 3.35
N LEU A 32 -1.95 -6.48 3.07
CA LEU A 32 -1.96 -7.92 3.31
C LEU A 32 -2.14 -8.24 4.80
N LEU A 33 -1.50 -7.47 5.70
CA LEU A 33 -1.65 -7.64 7.13
C LEU A 33 -3.03 -7.20 7.63
N SER A 34 -3.66 -6.23 6.97
CA SER A 34 -4.97 -5.71 7.40
C SER A 34 -6.11 -6.56 6.87
N PHE A 35 -6.15 -6.75 5.55
CA PHE A 35 -7.27 -7.34 4.82
C PHE A 35 -7.00 -8.77 4.35
N GLY A 36 -5.74 -9.22 4.27
CA GLY A 36 -5.40 -10.56 3.79
C GLY A 36 -6.08 -11.69 4.59
N PRO A 37 -5.97 -11.74 5.92
CA PRO A 37 -6.67 -12.74 6.73
C PRO A 37 -8.19 -12.69 6.54
N PHE A 38 -8.76 -11.47 6.48
CA PHE A 38 -10.19 -11.29 6.29
C PHE A 38 -10.65 -11.82 4.92
N PHE A 39 -9.89 -11.52 3.85
CA PHE A 39 -10.15 -12.04 2.51
C PHE A 39 -10.06 -13.57 2.46
N LEU A 40 -9.05 -14.17 3.07
CA LEU A 40 -8.89 -15.62 3.11
C LEU A 40 -10.06 -16.30 3.83
N ILE A 41 -10.48 -15.79 4.98
CA ILE A 41 -11.63 -16.34 5.71
C ILE A 41 -12.89 -16.30 4.84
N ASN A 42 -13.18 -15.14 4.22
CA ASN A 42 -14.37 -14.99 3.37
C ASN A 42 -14.31 -15.84 2.09
N LEU A 43 -13.13 -16.11 1.56
CA LEU A 43 -12.97 -16.96 0.36
C LEU A 43 -13.39 -18.42 0.62
N PHE A 44 -13.24 -18.89 1.85
CA PHE A 44 -13.63 -20.24 2.27
C PHE A 44 -15.00 -20.29 2.96
N SER A 45 -15.67 -19.14 3.13
CA SER A 45 -17.04 -19.07 3.63
C SER A 45 -18.04 -19.34 2.51
N GLU A 46 -19.13 -20.05 2.80
CA GLU A 46 -20.18 -20.38 1.82
C GLU A 46 -20.94 -19.13 1.31
N GLU A 47 -20.86 -18.01 2.03
CA GLU A 47 -21.42 -16.72 1.66
C GLU A 47 -20.38 -15.84 0.94
N THR A 48 -19.77 -16.29 -0.16
CA THR A 48 -18.89 -15.45 -0.98
C THR A 48 -19.69 -14.33 -1.65
N VAL A 49 -19.96 -13.26 -0.91
CA VAL A 49 -20.53 -12.04 -1.45
C VAL A 49 -19.39 -11.24 -2.08
N PHE A 50 -19.30 -11.26 -3.40
CA PHE A 50 -18.33 -10.47 -4.19
C PHE A 50 -18.59 -8.94 -4.14
N ASN A 51 -19.58 -8.48 -3.37
CA ASN A 51 -19.87 -7.07 -3.18
C ASN A 51 -19.01 -6.47 -2.07
N LYS A 52 -18.88 -5.14 -2.08
CA LYS A 52 -18.22 -4.38 -1.00
C LYS A 52 -18.83 -4.80 0.34
N PRO A 53 -18.05 -5.37 1.28
CA PRO A 53 -18.60 -5.77 2.57
C PRO A 53 -19.17 -4.54 3.27
N HIS A 54 -20.36 -4.67 3.83
CA HIS A 54 -20.90 -3.65 4.72
C HIS A 54 -19.90 -3.44 5.86
N LEU A 55 -19.64 -2.17 6.22
CA LEU A 55 -18.72 -1.80 7.30
C LEU A 55 -19.01 -2.58 8.60
N ALA A 56 -20.28 -2.88 8.87
CA ALA A 56 -20.73 -3.65 10.03
C ALA A 56 -20.18 -5.09 10.09
N ASN A 57 -19.77 -5.67 8.96
CA ASN A 57 -19.29 -7.04 8.88
C ASN A 57 -17.77 -7.14 8.99
N ILE A 58 -17.07 -6.01 9.15
CA ILE A 58 -15.61 -5.99 9.21
C ILE A 58 -15.16 -6.22 10.66
N PRO A 59 -14.38 -7.28 10.95
CA PRO A 59 -13.96 -7.57 12.31
C PRO A 59 -13.11 -6.46 12.94
N PRO A 60 -13.20 -6.24 14.27
CA PRO A 60 -12.41 -5.23 14.97
C PRO A 60 -10.89 -5.34 14.76
N TYR A 61 -10.38 -6.56 14.58
CA TYR A 61 -8.95 -6.77 14.36
C TYR A 61 -8.46 -6.13 13.05
N VAL A 62 -9.32 -6.04 12.02
CA VAL A 62 -8.97 -5.43 10.73
C VAL A 62 -8.77 -3.93 10.91
N TYR A 63 -9.60 -3.28 11.71
CA TYR A 63 -9.42 -1.86 12.05
C TYR A 63 -8.15 -1.63 12.89
N ALA A 64 -7.90 -2.50 13.87
CA ALA A 64 -6.70 -2.41 14.70
C ALA A 64 -5.42 -2.61 13.88
N SER A 65 -5.38 -3.64 13.02
CA SER A 65 -4.24 -3.89 12.13
C SER A 65 -4.09 -2.76 11.12
N TYR A 66 -5.18 -2.27 10.51
CA TYR A 66 -5.14 -1.13 9.59
C TYR A 66 -4.56 0.13 10.23
N ASN A 67 -4.98 0.47 11.46
CA ASN A 67 -4.44 1.61 12.19
C ASN A 67 -2.92 1.48 12.44
N ILE A 68 -2.46 0.28 12.75
CA ILE A 68 -1.05 0.02 13.00
C ILE A 68 -0.24 0.07 11.70
N THR A 69 -0.74 -0.56 10.65
CA THR A 69 -0.02 -0.74 9.38
C THR A 69 -0.04 0.49 8.50
N HIS A 70 -1.05 1.37 8.64
CA HIS A 70 -1.21 2.59 7.85
C HIS A 70 -0.79 3.86 8.61
N SER A 71 0.04 3.71 9.65
CA SER A 71 0.64 4.81 10.39
C SER A 71 2.07 5.08 9.93
N LEU A 72 2.36 6.33 9.52
CA LEU A 72 3.73 6.76 9.21
C LEU A 72 4.60 6.74 10.46
N ILE A 73 4.04 7.08 11.62
CA ILE A 73 4.78 7.07 12.89
C ILE A 73 5.27 5.66 13.19
N ILE A 74 4.38 4.66 13.07
CA ILE A 74 4.73 3.26 13.31
C ILE A 74 5.70 2.75 12.23
N ALA A 75 5.43 3.05 10.95
CA ALA A 75 6.33 2.65 9.86
C ALA A 75 7.75 3.19 10.08
N PHE A 76 7.90 4.48 10.39
CA PHE A 76 9.21 5.07 10.67
C PHE A 76 9.84 4.55 11.97
N ALA A 77 9.05 4.28 13.01
CA ALA A 77 9.55 3.64 14.23
C ALA A 77 10.13 2.25 13.96
N VAL A 78 9.46 1.43 13.14
CA VAL A 78 9.96 0.11 12.73
C VAL A 78 11.22 0.24 11.86
N ILE A 79 11.23 1.17 10.89
CA ILE A 79 12.42 1.43 10.06
C ILE A 79 13.61 1.85 10.94
N LEU A 80 13.38 2.74 11.90
CA LEU A 80 14.39 3.19 12.85
C LEU A 80 14.89 2.05 13.72
N LEU A 81 14.01 1.20 14.24
CA LEU A 81 14.39 0.02 15.01
C LEU A 81 15.27 -0.93 14.20
N VAL A 82 14.87 -1.24 12.96
CA VAL A 82 15.68 -2.06 12.05
C VAL A 82 17.04 -1.41 11.82
N TYR A 83 17.09 -0.10 11.57
CA TYR A 83 18.34 0.64 11.43
C TYR A 83 19.23 0.56 12.68
N ILE A 84 18.66 0.70 13.88
CA ILE A 84 19.42 0.63 15.13
C ILE A 84 20.04 -0.77 15.32
N ILE A 85 19.33 -1.82 14.94
CA ILE A 85 19.78 -3.23 15.08
C ILE A 85 20.81 -3.59 14.01
N THR A 86 20.53 -3.29 12.74
CA THR A 86 21.38 -3.70 11.61
C THR A 86 22.49 -2.71 11.27
N LYS A 87 22.41 -1.49 11.83
CA LYS A 87 23.26 -0.33 11.49
C LYS A 87 23.23 0.05 10.01
N LYS A 88 22.19 -0.37 9.29
CA LYS A 88 22.06 -0.14 7.84
C LYS A 88 20.65 0.27 7.47
N LEU A 89 20.54 1.39 6.74
CA LEU A 89 19.27 1.79 6.15
C LEU A 89 18.99 0.96 4.90
N HIS A 90 18.05 0.04 5.02
CA HIS A 90 17.60 -0.78 3.90
C HIS A 90 16.56 0.00 3.09
N LEU A 91 16.95 0.51 1.92
CA LEU A 91 16.06 1.33 1.09
C LEU A 91 14.73 0.66 0.75
N PHE A 92 14.67 -0.68 0.63
CA PHE A 92 13.42 -1.38 0.36
C PHE A 92 12.36 -1.17 1.45
N LEU A 93 12.75 -0.86 2.69
CA LEU A 93 11.81 -0.57 3.77
C LEU A 93 11.05 0.74 3.54
N LEU A 94 11.59 1.66 2.74
CA LEU A 94 10.92 2.91 2.36
C LEU A 94 9.70 2.67 1.45
N ALA A 95 9.51 1.45 0.94
CA ALA A 95 8.29 1.09 0.22
C ALA A 95 7.04 1.13 1.13
N TRP A 96 7.20 0.91 2.44
CA TRP A 96 6.09 0.99 3.39
C TRP A 96 5.59 2.44 3.60
N PRO A 97 6.42 3.44 3.96
CA PRO A 97 5.93 4.82 4.03
C PRO A 97 5.48 5.36 2.66
N LEU A 98 6.02 4.85 1.55
CA LEU A 98 5.51 5.16 0.21
C LEU A 98 4.07 4.68 0.02
N HIS A 99 3.75 3.45 0.41
CA HIS A 99 2.38 2.92 0.40
C HIS A 99 1.44 3.86 1.14
N ILE A 100 1.78 4.21 2.38
CA ILE A 100 0.95 5.09 3.23
C ILE A 100 0.80 6.47 2.57
N SER A 101 1.86 6.99 1.95
CA SER A 101 1.82 8.28 1.25
C SER A 101 0.85 8.27 0.07
N ILE A 102 0.78 7.18 -0.68
CA ILE A 102 -0.22 7.01 -1.76
C ILE A 102 -1.62 7.00 -1.14
N ASP A 103 -1.81 6.28 -0.04
CA ASP A 103 -3.10 6.13 0.63
C ASP A 103 -3.64 7.38 1.29
N ILE A 104 -2.78 8.29 1.77
CA ILE A 104 -3.22 9.59 2.29
C ILE A 104 -4.07 10.35 1.27
N PHE A 105 -3.79 10.18 -0.04
CA PHE A 105 -4.51 10.86 -1.10
C PHE A 105 -5.50 9.98 -1.85
N SER A 106 -5.50 8.66 -1.64
CA SER A 106 -6.30 7.70 -2.43
C SER A 106 -7.31 6.88 -1.59
N HIS A 107 -7.47 7.26 -0.32
CA HIS A 107 -8.62 6.87 0.49
C HIS A 107 -9.62 8.01 0.63
N SER A 108 -10.90 7.66 0.68
CA SER A 108 -12.02 8.55 0.98
C SER A 108 -12.37 8.48 2.47
N GLU A 109 -12.92 9.55 3.04
CA GLU A 109 -13.32 9.58 4.47
C GLU A 109 -14.36 8.51 4.83
N GLU A 110 -15.20 8.11 3.87
CA GLU A 110 -16.30 7.16 4.09
C GLU A 110 -15.85 5.71 4.33
N PHE A 111 -14.64 5.31 3.89
CA PHE A 111 -14.23 3.91 3.94
C PHE A 111 -12.72 3.78 4.19
N PHE A 112 -12.35 3.46 5.43
CA PHE A 112 -10.97 3.35 5.91
C PHE A 112 -10.14 4.60 5.57
N PRO A 113 -10.39 5.75 6.22
CA PRO A 113 -9.49 6.89 6.10
C PRO A 113 -8.11 6.52 6.65
N THR A 114 -7.05 6.92 5.94
CA THR A 114 -5.66 6.57 6.26
C THR A 114 -5.20 7.25 7.57
N PRO A 115 -4.95 6.52 8.65
CA PRO A 115 -4.64 7.06 9.98
C PRO A 115 -3.13 7.30 10.10
N PHE A 116 -2.57 8.11 9.20
CA PHE A 116 -1.11 8.26 9.05
C PHE A 116 -0.40 8.82 10.29
N LEU A 117 -1.14 9.48 11.20
CA LEU A 117 -0.65 10.00 12.48
C LEU A 117 -1.03 9.15 13.71
N TYR A 118 -1.60 7.95 13.53
CA TYR A 118 -1.87 7.05 14.63
C TYR A 118 -0.56 6.62 15.34
N PRO A 119 -0.50 6.50 16.67
CA PRO A 119 -1.57 6.71 17.65
C PRO A 119 -1.65 8.14 18.20
N ILE A 120 -0.86 9.08 17.68
CA ILE A 120 -0.72 10.43 18.23
C ILE A 120 -1.94 11.30 17.87
N SER A 121 -2.49 11.13 16.67
CA SER A 121 -3.64 11.90 16.19
C SER A 121 -4.54 11.04 15.30
N SER A 122 -5.84 11.32 15.35
CA SER A 122 -6.86 10.77 14.44
C SER A 122 -7.06 11.62 13.18
N PHE A 123 -6.27 12.69 13.00
CA PHE A 123 -6.31 13.50 11.78
C PHE A 123 -5.94 12.65 10.57
N HIS A 124 -6.77 12.75 9.55
CA HIS A 124 -6.64 12.08 8.27
C HIS A 124 -7.11 13.04 7.18
N ILE A 125 -6.71 12.75 5.95
CA ILE A 125 -7.16 13.46 4.76
C ILE A 125 -7.89 12.42 3.92
N GLY A 126 -9.12 12.71 3.49
CA GLY A 126 -9.81 11.89 2.51
C GLY A 126 -10.00 12.69 1.22
N LEU A 127 -9.45 12.20 0.11
CA LEU A 127 -9.55 12.89 -1.19
C LEU A 127 -10.34 12.08 -2.21
N ILE A 128 -9.73 11.05 -2.80
CA ILE A 128 -10.35 10.24 -3.85
C ILE A 128 -10.37 8.79 -3.44
N SER A 129 -11.47 8.10 -3.72
CA SER A 129 -11.59 6.67 -3.42
C SER A 129 -10.95 5.82 -4.51
N TRP A 130 -10.28 4.74 -4.13
CA TRP A 130 -9.93 3.62 -5.02
C TRP A 130 -11.14 3.02 -5.78
N GLY A 131 -12.37 3.27 -5.34
CA GLY A 131 -13.58 2.89 -6.08
C GLY A 131 -13.96 3.82 -7.24
N ASN A 132 -13.31 4.98 -7.39
CA ASN A 132 -13.62 5.94 -8.45
C ASN A 132 -13.04 5.45 -9.80
N PRO A 133 -13.89 5.19 -10.82
CA PRO A 133 -13.42 4.59 -12.08
C PRO A 133 -12.50 5.51 -12.89
N ILE A 134 -12.71 6.84 -12.82
CA ILE A 134 -11.87 7.81 -13.53
C ILE A 134 -10.48 7.85 -12.89
N PHE A 135 -10.41 7.89 -11.56
CA PHE A 135 -9.16 7.80 -10.82
C PHE A 135 -8.39 6.52 -11.18
N MET A 136 -9.08 5.37 -11.15
CA MET A 136 -8.48 4.09 -11.50
C MET A 136 -7.93 4.06 -12.92
N LEU A 137 -8.70 4.57 -13.89
CA LEU A 137 -8.26 4.66 -15.28
C LEU A 137 -7.00 5.51 -15.40
N ILE A 138 -6.99 6.72 -14.85
CA ILE A 138 -5.84 7.64 -14.88
C ILE A 138 -4.62 7.00 -14.20
N ASN A 139 -4.81 6.40 -13.03
CA ASN A 139 -3.76 5.73 -12.27
C ASN A 139 -3.09 4.62 -13.09
N TYR A 140 -3.87 3.72 -13.70
CA TYR A 140 -3.31 2.65 -14.51
C TYR A 140 -2.66 3.16 -15.80
N VAL A 141 -3.23 4.17 -16.47
CA VAL A 141 -2.59 4.81 -17.63
C VAL A 141 -1.21 5.37 -17.28
N LEU A 142 -1.08 6.03 -16.13
CA LEU A 142 0.21 6.54 -15.65
C LEU A 142 1.19 5.40 -15.34
N ILE A 143 0.75 4.36 -14.63
CA ILE A 143 1.56 3.17 -14.34
C ILE A 143 2.09 2.55 -15.63
N PHE A 144 1.22 2.27 -16.61
CA PHE A 144 1.61 1.67 -17.88
C PHE A 144 2.58 2.57 -18.66
N SER A 145 2.34 3.88 -18.69
CA SER A 145 3.24 4.84 -19.33
C SER A 145 4.64 4.83 -18.71
N CYS A 146 4.73 4.82 -17.38
CA CYS A 146 6.01 4.70 -16.66
C CYS A 146 6.72 3.37 -16.94
N LEU A 147 5.99 2.26 -16.97
CA LEU A 147 6.55 0.94 -17.25
C LEU A 147 7.10 0.85 -18.69
N ILE A 148 6.35 1.35 -19.67
CA ILE A 148 6.79 1.43 -21.07
C ILE A 148 8.07 2.25 -21.18
N TYR A 149 8.12 3.41 -20.52
CA TYR A 149 9.33 4.25 -20.49
C TYR A 149 10.54 3.52 -19.86
N ILE A 150 10.35 2.81 -18.75
CA ILE A 150 11.42 2.03 -18.09
C ILE A 150 11.95 0.93 -19.02
N ILE A 151 11.06 0.20 -19.70
CA ILE A 151 11.43 -0.86 -20.64
C ILE A 151 12.20 -0.27 -21.84
N TRP A 152 11.68 0.81 -22.41
CA TRP A 152 12.32 1.51 -23.52
C TRP A 152 13.74 1.97 -23.17
N LYS A 153 13.92 2.61 -22.00
CA LYS A 153 15.23 3.07 -21.52
C LYS A 153 16.20 1.90 -21.29
N LYS A 154 15.72 0.78 -20.74
CA LYS A 154 16.56 -0.41 -20.52
C LYS A 154 17.06 -1.03 -21.83
N LYS A 155 16.26 -0.95 -22.89
CA LYS A 155 16.65 -1.43 -24.23
C LYS A 155 17.75 -0.55 -24.83
N HIS A 156 17.65 0.78 -24.68
CA HIS A 156 18.59 1.74 -25.29
C HIS A 156 19.84 2.01 -24.45
N SER A 157 19.84 1.71 -23.15
CA SER A 157 21.02 1.81 -22.28
C SER A 157 21.98 0.61 -22.40
N LYS A 158 21.60 -0.43 -23.14
CA LYS A 158 22.41 -1.63 -23.41
C LYS A 158 23.00 -1.64 -24.83
N SER A 159 22.77 -0.58 -25.60
CA SER A 159 23.47 -0.26 -26.85
C SER A 159 24.58 0.73 -26.55
#